data_AF-A0A7W1F2K2-F1
#
_entry.id   AF-A0A7W1F2K2-F1
#
_cell.length_a   1.000
_cell.length_b   1.000
_cell.length_c   1.000
_cell.angle_alpha   90.00
_cell.angle_beta   90.00
_cell.angle_gamma   90.00
#
_symmetry.space_group_name_H-M   'P 1'
#
loop_
_entity.id
_entity.type
_entity.pdbx_description
1 polymer ?
#
loop_
_entity_poly.entity_id
_entity_poly.type
_entity_poly.pdbx_seq_one_letter_code
_entity_poly.pdbx_strand_id
1 'polypeptide(L)'
;MDFDFSDEQVAVRDLAALIVTRHAPGGLLRLAHRPGYITDYGHALSGLTAAFDLLGDPALIDAAQRIADEAIDRLRADDGGFFTTPAGRADLPRRSREQVDNAYPAGQNALAVGLIRLWNLTGLGRWRAIAEGIFASAAGVAGQAPTAVPTLLSAYGASRAGHLTAVVAGRDDDQRTRELLAACRRSWLPNLAVVPVERCRDRAWNCLEGRTAISEPQALICVGLVCLAPARTADEVAQRLAEAERAAPSVPAS
;
A
#
# COMPACT_ATOMS: atom_id res chain seq x y z
N MET A 1 2.24 26.59 -9.87
CA MET A 1 1.93 26.81 -8.45
C MET A 1 2.77 25.77 -7.72
N ASP A 2 3.96 26.16 -7.30
CA ASP A 2 4.86 25.27 -6.55
C ASP A 2 4.27 25.12 -5.16
N PHE A 3 3.73 23.93 -4.86
CA PHE A 3 3.31 23.58 -3.52
C PHE A 3 4.57 23.20 -2.74
N ASP A 4 4.95 24.03 -1.77
CA ASP A 4 5.98 23.68 -0.80
C ASP A 4 5.40 22.67 0.19
N PHE A 5 5.59 21.37 -0.11
CA PHE A 5 5.10 20.27 0.72
C PHE A 5 5.96 20.00 1.97
N SER A 6 6.85 20.91 2.34
CA SER A 6 7.81 20.67 3.43
C SER A 6 7.11 20.51 4.78
N ASP A 7 6.10 21.32 5.07
CA ASP A 7 5.30 21.24 6.30
C ASP A 7 4.46 19.96 6.35
N GLU A 8 3.82 19.56 5.24
CA GLU A 8 3.07 18.31 5.15
C GLU A 8 3.99 17.08 5.31
N GLN A 9 5.18 17.11 4.73
CA GLN A 9 6.16 16.03 4.87
C GLN A 9 6.64 15.88 6.31
N VAL A 10 6.82 16.99 7.04
CA VAL A 10 7.14 16.96 8.47
C VAL A 10 5.99 16.32 9.25
N ALA A 11 4.75 16.79 9.04
CA ALA A 11 3.58 16.24 9.72
C ALA A 11 3.38 14.73 9.44
N VAL A 12 3.52 14.31 8.18
CA VAL A 12 3.41 12.88 7.81
C VAL A 12 4.51 12.05 8.45
N ARG A 13 5.74 12.57 8.54
CA ARG A 13 6.85 11.90 9.21
C ARG A 13 6.58 11.71 10.70
N ASP A 14 6.09 12.75 11.37
CA ASP A 14 5.78 12.70 12.81
C ASP A 14 4.65 11.71 13.11
N LEU A 15 3.59 11.71 12.29
CA LEU A 15 2.48 10.76 12.41
C LEU A 15 2.93 9.32 12.15
N ALA A 16 3.75 9.09 11.12
CA ALA A 16 4.29 7.77 10.84
C ALA A 16 5.19 7.27 11.97
N ALA A 17 6.05 8.14 12.51
CA ALA A 17 6.88 7.83 13.67
C ALA A 17 6.01 7.42 14.87
N LEU A 18 4.94 8.17 15.16
CA LEU A 18 4.01 7.84 16.23
C LEU A 18 3.40 6.44 16.03
N ILE A 19 2.94 6.10 14.83
CA ILE A 19 2.40 4.76 14.52
C ILE A 19 3.45 3.67 14.80
N VAL A 20 4.69 3.87 14.35
CA VAL A 20 5.78 2.91 14.57
C VAL A 20 6.07 2.72 16.06
N THR A 21 6.05 3.79 16.86
CA THR A 21 6.28 3.68 18.32
C THR A 21 5.19 2.91 19.07
N ARG A 22 4.00 2.70 18.47
CA ARG A 22 2.93 1.90 19.08
C ARG A 22 3.18 0.39 19.00
N HIS A 23 4.20 -0.04 18.27
CA HIS A 23 4.57 -1.44 18.17
C HIS A 23 5.47 -1.86 19.34
N ALA A 24 5.02 -2.83 20.14
CA ALA A 24 5.78 -3.42 21.24
C ALA A 24 6.15 -4.88 20.92
N PRO A 25 7.01 -5.55 21.71
CA PRO A 25 7.30 -6.98 21.51
C PRO A 25 6.05 -7.88 21.57
N GLY A 26 5.04 -7.46 22.34
CA GLY A 26 3.74 -8.12 22.44
C GLY A 26 2.77 -7.78 21.30
N GLY A 27 3.18 -6.96 20.34
CA GLY A 27 2.42 -6.54 19.18
C GLY A 27 2.04 -5.06 19.15
N LEU A 28 1.25 -4.67 18.15
CA LEU A 28 0.69 -3.32 18.03
C LEU A 28 -0.21 -3.00 19.24
N LEU A 29 -0.10 -1.79 19.78
CA LEU A 29 -0.88 -1.32 20.93
C LEU A 29 -1.81 -0.18 20.53
N ARG A 30 -3.12 -0.33 20.80
CA ARG A 30 -4.09 0.76 20.68
C ARG A 30 -3.93 1.78 21.80
N LEU A 31 -3.80 1.30 23.03
CA LEU A 31 -3.52 2.10 24.23
C LEU A 31 -2.48 1.36 25.08
N ALA A 32 -1.92 2.04 26.09
CA ALA A 32 -1.10 1.38 27.09
C ALA A 32 -1.86 0.15 27.64
N HIS A 33 -1.21 -1.01 27.60
CA HIS A 33 -1.76 -2.31 28.02
C HIS A 33 -3.01 -2.81 27.27
N ARG A 34 -3.37 -2.20 26.13
CA ARG A 34 -4.46 -2.70 25.26
C ARG A 34 -3.90 -3.10 23.90
N PRO A 35 -3.99 -4.39 23.53
CA PRO A 35 -3.54 -4.84 22.23
C PRO A 35 -4.34 -4.17 21.10
N GLY A 36 -3.73 -4.09 19.94
CA GLY A 36 -4.35 -3.64 18.71
C GLY A 36 -5.43 -4.60 18.24
N TYR A 37 -6.43 -4.02 17.57
CA TYR A 37 -7.51 -4.70 16.88
C TYR A 37 -7.24 -4.66 15.38
N ILE A 38 -7.99 -5.45 14.60
CA ILE A 38 -7.87 -5.44 13.13
C ILE A 38 -7.96 -4.02 12.54
N THR A 39 -8.77 -3.15 13.13
CA THR A 39 -8.88 -1.73 12.76
C THR A 39 -7.55 -1.00 12.88
N ASP A 40 -6.78 -1.24 13.95
CA ASP A 40 -5.49 -0.59 14.18
C ASP A 40 -4.45 -1.10 13.18
N TYR A 41 -4.39 -2.42 12.94
CA TYR A 41 -3.47 -3.00 11.95
C TYR A 41 -3.79 -2.53 10.54
N GLY A 42 -5.07 -2.54 10.15
CA GLY A 42 -5.51 -2.13 8.82
C GLY A 42 -5.15 -0.67 8.51
N HIS A 43 -5.47 0.25 9.43
CA HIS A 43 -5.19 1.67 9.23
C HIS A 43 -3.71 2.02 9.39
N ALA A 44 -2.97 1.33 10.27
CA ALA A 44 -1.54 1.52 10.38
C ALA A 44 -0.83 1.05 9.09
N LEU A 45 -1.21 -0.11 8.55
CA LEU A 45 -0.67 -0.60 7.28
C LEU A 45 -0.98 0.36 6.13
N SER A 46 -2.25 0.72 5.93
CA SER A 46 -2.64 1.62 4.84
C SER A 46 -1.98 3.00 5.00
N GLY A 47 -1.93 3.53 6.22
CA GLY A 47 -1.30 4.82 6.53
C GLY A 47 0.20 4.85 6.25
N LEU A 48 0.95 3.82 6.68
CA LEU A 48 2.40 3.74 6.43
C LEU A 48 2.72 3.60 4.93
N THR A 49 1.94 2.80 4.20
CA THR A 49 2.12 2.69 2.74
C THR A 49 1.76 3.98 2.01
N ALA A 50 0.81 4.78 2.49
CA ALA A 50 0.49 6.09 1.94
C ALA A 50 1.57 7.13 2.29
N ALA A 51 2.08 7.11 3.53
CA ALA A 51 3.19 7.97 3.94
C ALA A 51 4.44 7.75 3.08
N PHE A 52 4.69 6.52 2.65
CA PHE A 52 5.78 6.21 1.73
C PHE A 52 5.67 6.92 0.38
N ASP A 53 4.47 7.08 -0.21
CA ASP A 53 4.37 7.77 -1.51
C ASP A 53 4.90 9.19 -1.42
N LEU A 54 4.67 9.87 -0.31
CA LEU A 54 5.12 11.23 -0.06
C LEU A 54 6.61 11.27 0.34
N LEU A 55 7.02 10.41 1.29
CA LEU A 55 8.34 10.49 1.92
C LEU A 55 9.42 9.68 1.19
N GLY A 56 9.06 8.60 0.52
CA GLY A 56 9.99 7.67 -0.14
C GLY A 56 10.97 6.98 0.82
N ASP A 57 10.68 6.95 2.12
CA ASP A 57 11.53 6.35 3.14
C ASP A 57 11.26 4.85 3.26
N PRO A 58 12.20 3.96 2.89
CA PRO A 58 11.98 2.52 2.90
C PRO A 58 11.68 1.95 4.31
N ALA A 59 12.09 2.62 5.39
CA ALA A 59 11.79 2.18 6.75
C ALA A 59 10.29 2.14 7.04
N LEU A 60 9.49 2.97 6.36
CA LEU A 60 8.04 2.96 6.43
C LEU A 60 7.46 1.66 5.88
N ILE A 61 8.02 1.15 4.78
CA ILE A 61 7.59 -0.11 4.17
C ILE A 61 8.06 -1.28 5.01
N ASP A 62 9.27 -1.25 5.58
CA ASP A 62 9.72 -2.27 6.52
C ASP A 62 8.77 -2.36 7.73
N ALA A 63 8.33 -1.21 8.25
CA ALA A 63 7.35 -1.15 9.33
C ALA A 63 5.97 -1.67 8.91
N ALA A 64 5.49 -1.27 7.73
CA ALA A 64 4.22 -1.76 7.18
C ALA A 64 4.24 -3.28 6.98
N GLN A 65 5.32 -3.85 6.46
CA GLN A 65 5.48 -5.30 6.30
C GLN A 65 5.41 -6.01 7.66
N ARG A 66 6.10 -5.50 8.69
CA ARG A 66 6.00 -6.04 10.06
C ARG A 66 4.58 -6.03 10.60
N ILE A 67 3.86 -4.91 10.43
CA ILE A 67 2.45 -4.78 10.85
C ILE A 67 1.56 -5.78 10.11
N ALA A 68 1.77 -5.95 8.80
CA ALA A 68 1.02 -6.90 7.99
C ALA A 68 1.28 -8.35 8.44
N ASP A 69 2.56 -8.74 8.58
CA ASP A 69 2.96 -10.08 9.03
C ASP A 69 2.39 -10.39 10.42
N GLU A 70 2.41 -9.43 11.35
CA GLU A 70 1.82 -9.60 12.67
C GLU A 70 0.29 -9.73 12.64
N ALA A 71 -0.40 -8.92 11.82
CA ALA A 71 -1.84 -9.05 11.65
C ALA A 71 -2.21 -10.45 11.12
N ILE A 72 -1.43 -10.96 10.17
CA ILE A 72 -1.62 -12.31 9.60
C ILE A 72 -1.45 -13.38 10.68
N ASP A 73 -0.37 -13.30 11.46
CA ASP A 73 -0.08 -14.28 12.52
C ASP A 73 -1.18 -14.30 13.60
N ARG A 74 -1.67 -13.12 14.01
CA ARG A 74 -2.53 -13.00 15.20
C ARG A 74 -4.02 -13.03 14.91
N LEU A 75 -4.42 -12.52 13.74
CA LEU A 75 -5.82 -12.16 13.45
C LEU A 75 -6.41 -12.91 12.28
N ARG A 76 -5.60 -13.58 11.44
CA ARG A 76 -6.14 -14.30 10.27
C ARG A 76 -7.05 -15.45 10.67
N ALA A 77 -8.10 -15.65 9.90
CA ALA A 77 -9.04 -16.75 10.01
C ALA A 77 -8.83 -17.77 8.88
N ASP A 78 -9.36 -18.99 9.07
CA ASP A 78 -9.14 -20.12 8.17
C ASP A 78 -9.71 -19.90 6.75
N ASP A 79 -10.73 -19.06 6.61
CA ASP A 79 -11.35 -18.72 5.33
C ASP A 79 -10.66 -17.53 4.61
N GLY A 80 -9.52 -17.08 5.12
CA GLY A 80 -8.74 -15.98 4.56
C GLY A 80 -9.14 -14.59 5.05
N GLY A 81 -10.23 -14.47 5.82
CA GLY A 81 -10.64 -13.23 6.48
C GLY A 81 -9.85 -12.96 7.76
N PHE A 82 -10.28 -11.95 8.53
CA PHE A 82 -9.63 -11.54 9.78
C PHE A 82 -10.62 -11.38 10.93
N PHE A 83 -10.20 -11.80 12.11
CA PHE A 83 -10.92 -11.56 13.36
C PHE A 83 -10.62 -10.17 13.91
N THR A 84 -11.56 -9.60 14.66
CA THR A 84 -11.37 -8.28 15.28
C THR A 84 -10.27 -8.26 16.34
N THR A 85 -10.03 -9.39 17.02
CA THR A 85 -9.13 -9.51 18.17
C THR A 85 -8.16 -10.68 18.07
N PRO A 86 -6.99 -10.59 18.74
CA PRO A 86 -6.06 -11.72 18.87
C PRO A 86 -6.70 -12.94 19.55
N ALA A 87 -6.17 -14.13 19.24
CA ALA A 87 -6.56 -15.37 19.92
C ALA A 87 -6.11 -15.39 21.40
N GLY A 88 -6.66 -16.32 22.20
CA GLY A 88 -6.21 -16.56 23.58
C GLY A 88 -6.81 -15.63 24.64
N ARG A 89 -7.88 -14.90 24.30
CA ARG A 89 -8.64 -14.07 25.24
C ARG A 89 -9.66 -14.91 26.00
N ALA A 90 -9.42 -15.15 27.30
CA ALA A 90 -10.31 -15.93 28.16
C ALA A 90 -11.71 -15.29 28.34
N ASP A 91 -11.82 -13.98 28.11
CA ASP A 91 -13.06 -13.21 28.19
C ASP A 91 -13.93 -13.27 26.92
N LEU A 92 -13.47 -13.91 25.85
CA LEU A 92 -14.18 -13.97 24.56
C LEU A 92 -14.34 -15.42 24.04
N PRO A 93 -15.48 -16.07 24.31
CA PRO A 93 -15.74 -17.44 23.83
C PRO A 93 -15.77 -17.57 22.30
N ARG A 94 -16.14 -16.49 21.59
CA ARG A 94 -16.18 -16.42 20.13
C ARG A 94 -15.58 -15.09 19.67
N ARG A 95 -14.65 -15.15 18.70
CA ARG A 95 -14.09 -13.95 18.08
C ARG A 95 -15.04 -13.40 17.01
N SER A 96 -15.31 -12.09 17.08
CA SER A 96 -16.10 -11.37 16.09
C SER A 96 -15.30 -11.04 14.84
N ARG A 97 -16.00 -10.61 13.79
CA ARG A 97 -15.42 -10.03 12.57
C ARG A 97 -16.01 -8.66 12.29
N GLU A 98 -15.19 -7.79 11.71
CA GLU A 98 -15.56 -6.45 11.27
C GLU A 98 -15.47 -6.45 9.74
N GLN A 99 -16.57 -6.77 9.04
CA GLN A 99 -16.55 -6.95 7.58
C GLN A 99 -17.11 -5.77 6.77
N VAL A 100 -17.96 -4.96 7.39
CA VAL A 100 -18.64 -3.83 6.74
C VAL A 100 -18.03 -2.51 7.19
N ASP A 101 -17.89 -1.59 6.25
CA ASP A 101 -17.47 -0.23 6.54
C ASP A 101 -18.58 0.50 7.32
N ASN A 102 -18.19 1.43 8.18
CA ASN A 102 -19.10 2.27 8.95
C ASN A 102 -18.65 3.74 8.79
N ALA A 103 -18.75 4.57 9.82
CA ALA A 103 -18.19 5.93 9.84
C ALA A 103 -16.69 5.97 9.48
N TYR A 104 -15.99 4.84 9.56
CA TYR A 104 -14.64 4.61 9.09
C TYR A 104 -14.55 3.24 8.37
N PRO A 105 -13.53 3.03 7.52
CA PRO A 105 -13.31 1.73 6.88
C PRO A 105 -13.18 0.58 7.87
N ALA A 106 -13.75 -0.58 7.57
CA ALA A 106 -13.53 -1.77 8.38
C ALA A 106 -12.03 -2.11 8.41
N GLY A 107 -11.52 -2.60 9.55
CA GLY A 107 -10.09 -2.89 9.69
C GLY A 107 -9.55 -3.86 8.64
N GLN A 108 -10.29 -4.93 8.32
CA GLN A 108 -9.86 -5.89 7.30
C GLN A 108 -9.86 -5.27 5.89
N ASN A 109 -10.78 -4.33 5.63
CA ASN A 109 -10.90 -3.69 4.31
C ASN A 109 -9.76 -2.68 4.11
N ALA A 110 -9.42 -1.91 5.15
CA ALA A 110 -8.22 -1.07 5.19
C ALA A 110 -6.93 -1.90 5.06
N LEU A 111 -6.88 -3.07 5.72
CA LEU A 111 -5.76 -4.01 5.57
C LEU A 111 -5.62 -4.48 4.11
N ALA A 112 -6.72 -4.79 3.43
CA ALA A 112 -6.69 -5.16 2.00
C ALA A 112 -6.12 -4.05 1.12
N VAL A 113 -6.49 -2.78 1.36
CA VAL A 113 -5.89 -1.62 0.66
C VAL A 113 -4.38 -1.60 0.87
N GLY A 114 -3.93 -1.70 2.11
CA GLY A 114 -2.52 -1.68 2.47
C GLY A 114 -1.71 -2.86 1.90
N LEU A 115 -2.31 -4.05 1.82
CA LEU A 115 -1.69 -5.24 1.22
C LEU A 115 -1.53 -5.09 -0.30
N ILE A 116 -2.53 -4.55 -1.00
CA ILE A 116 -2.42 -4.26 -2.44
C ILE A 116 -1.36 -3.18 -2.69
N ARG A 117 -1.28 -2.17 -1.82
CA ARG A 117 -0.22 -1.16 -1.85
C ARG A 117 1.17 -1.80 -1.64
N LEU A 118 1.34 -2.67 -0.64
CA LEU A 118 2.59 -3.42 -0.44
C LEU A 118 2.97 -4.25 -1.67
N TRP A 119 2.00 -4.90 -2.32
CA TRP A 119 2.24 -5.62 -3.57
C TRP A 119 2.76 -4.69 -4.67
N ASN A 120 2.15 -3.51 -4.87
CA ASN A 120 2.61 -2.54 -5.87
C ASN A 120 3.99 -1.96 -5.54
N LEU A 121 4.23 -1.62 -4.28
CA LEU A 121 5.49 -1.04 -3.84
C LEU A 121 6.67 -2.00 -3.92
N THR A 122 6.45 -3.27 -3.56
CA THR A 122 7.55 -4.24 -3.39
C THR A 122 7.65 -5.25 -4.53
N GLY A 123 6.58 -5.42 -5.32
CA GLY A 123 6.46 -6.48 -6.32
C GLY A 123 6.30 -7.89 -5.72
N LEU A 124 6.17 -8.02 -4.39
CA LEU A 124 6.04 -9.32 -3.72
C LEU A 124 4.59 -9.83 -3.81
N GLY A 125 4.38 -10.87 -4.62
CA GLY A 125 3.04 -11.44 -4.88
C GLY A 125 2.31 -12.00 -3.66
N ARG A 126 3.04 -12.31 -2.56
CA ARG A 126 2.43 -12.82 -1.32
C ARG A 126 1.36 -11.87 -0.77
N TRP A 127 1.58 -10.56 -0.85
CA TRP A 127 0.66 -9.56 -0.31
C TRP A 127 -0.66 -9.54 -1.06
N ARG A 128 -0.60 -9.68 -2.39
CA ARG A 128 -1.78 -9.85 -3.22
C ARG A 128 -2.55 -11.12 -2.86
N ALA A 129 -1.86 -12.25 -2.69
CA ALA A 129 -2.52 -13.52 -2.33
C ALA A 129 -3.25 -13.43 -0.97
N ILE A 130 -2.71 -12.69 -0.01
CA ILE A 130 -3.37 -12.44 1.28
C ILE A 130 -4.61 -11.55 1.09
N ALA A 131 -4.50 -10.48 0.30
CA ALA A 131 -5.64 -9.60 -0.02
C ALA A 131 -6.76 -10.36 -0.76
N GLU A 132 -6.41 -11.28 -1.67
CA GLU A 132 -7.36 -12.15 -2.37
C GLU A 132 -8.14 -13.05 -1.39
N GLY A 133 -7.51 -13.50 -0.31
CA GLY A 133 -8.20 -14.19 0.79
C GLY A 133 -9.24 -13.32 1.49
N ILE A 134 -8.94 -12.04 1.72
CA ILE A 134 -9.90 -11.09 2.29
C ILE A 134 -11.09 -10.91 1.35
N PHE A 135 -10.83 -10.71 0.05
CA PHE A 135 -11.87 -10.57 -0.97
C PHE A 135 -12.79 -11.79 -1.01
N ALA A 136 -12.23 -13.00 -0.99
CA ALA A 136 -13.00 -14.24 -0.97
C ALA A 136 -13.86 -14.35 0.29
N SER A 137 -13.30 -14.07 1.48
CA SER A 137 -14.02 -14.14 2.76
C SER A 137 -15.18 -13.15 2.89
N ALA A 138 -15.14 -12.05 2.14
CA ALA A 138 -16.14 -10.99 2.15
C ALA A 138 -17.02 -10.97 0.89
N ALA A 139 -16.83 -11.91 -0.05
CA ALA A 139 -17.56 -11.95 -1.31
C ALA A 139 -19.08 -12.04 -1.14
N GLY A 140 -19.55 -12.80 -0.13
CA GLY A 140 -20.98 -12.91 0.18
C GLY A 140 -21.60 -11.57 0.59
N VAL A 141 -20.91 -10.81 1.45
CA VAL A 141 -21.37 -9.47 1.88
C VAL A 141 -21.30 -8.48 0.71
N ALA A 142 -20.20 -8.50 -0.05
CA ALA A 142 -20.04 -7.62 -1.21
C ALA A 142 -21.11 -7.84 -2.29
N GLY A 143 -21.52 -9.10 -2.52
CA GLY A 143 -22.57 -9.43 -3.48
C GLY A 143 -23.98 -9.03 -3.02
N GLN A 144 -24.25 -9.05 -1.71
CA GLN A 144 -25.57 -8.70 -1.15
C GLN A 144 -25.71 -7.20 -0.84
N ALA A 145 -24.65 -6.56 -0.38
CA ALA A 145 -24.64 -5.18 0.08
C ALA A 145 -23.33 -4.47 -0.33
N PRO A 146 -23.10 -4.22 -1.64
CA PRO A 146 -21.86 -3.63 -2.13
C PRO A 146 -21.57 -2.24 -1.53
N THR A 147 -22.62 -1.47 -1.23
CA THR A 147 -22.52 -0.15 -0.59
C THR A 147 -22.06 -0.21 0.87
N ALA A 148 -22.09 -1.38 1.51
CA ALA A 148 -21.58 -1.59 2.86
C ALA A 148 -20.07 -1.91 2.89
N VAL A 149 -19.43 -2.12 1.73
CA VAL A 149 -18.00 -2.49 1.64
C VAL A 149 -17.22 -1.68 0.58
N PRO A 150 -17.42 -0.35 0.45
CA PRO A 150 -16.76 0.44 -0.59
C PRO A 150 -15.22 0.39 -0.51
N THR A 151 -14.64 0.33 0.69
CA THR A 151 -13.17 0.22 0.86
C THR A 151 -12.65 -1.11 0.30
N LEU A 152 -13.36 -2.20 0.56
CA LEU A 152 -13.01 -3.52 0.02
C LEU A 152 -13.08 -3.52 -1.51
N LEU A 153 -14.15 -2.95 -2.08
CA LEU A 153 -14.33 -2.86 -3.53
C LEU A 153 -13.27 -1.97 -4.18
N SER A 154 -12.82 -0.91 -3.51
CA SER A 154 -11.68 -0.10 -3.95
C SER A 154 -10.38 -0.92 -4.00
N ALA A 155 -10.06 -1.66 -2.92
CA ALA A 155 -8.90 -2.55 -2.90
C ALA A 155 -8.99 -3.66 -3.97
N TYR A 156 -10.18 -4.24 -4.14
CA TYR A 156 -10.43 -5.23 -5.18
C TYR A 156 -10.22 -4.64 -6.58
N GLY A 157 -10.80 -3.48 -6.88
CA GLY A 157 -10.60 -2.76 -8.14
C GLY A 157 -9.12 -2.48 -8.43
N ALA A 158 -8.38 -1.99 -7.43
CA ALA A 158 -6.93 -1.78 -7.54
C ALA A 158 -6.16 -3.08 -7.83
N SER A 159 -6.55 -4.20 -7.20
CA SER A 159 -5.93 -5.51 -7.47
C SER A 159 -6.19 -5.99 -8.91
N ARG A 160 -7.36 -5.68 -9.47
CA ARG A 160 -7.79 -6.06 -10.82
C ARG A 160 -7.16 -5.18 -11.90
N ALA A 161 -6.93 -3.91 -11.61
CA ALA A 161 -6.16 -2.99 -12.46
C ALA A 161 -4.70 -3.43 -12.64
N GLY A 162 -4.22 -4.35 -11.78
CA GLY A 162 -2.90 -4.94 -11.88
C GLY A 162 -1.84 -4.17 -11.10
N HIS A 163 -0.62 -4.72 -11.14
CA HIS A 163 0.56 -4.12 -10.52
C HIS A 163 0.91 -2.83 -11.29
N LEU A 164 0.90 -1.69 -10.63
CA LEU A 164 1.23 -0.40 -11.24
C LEU A 164 2.26 0.34 -10.39
N THR A 165 3.46 0.51 -10.93
CA THR A 165 4.60 1.07 -10.19
C THR A 165 5.43 1.99 -11.07
N ALA A 166 5.77 3.17 -10.58
CA ALA A 166 6.77 4.07 -11.13
C ALA A 166 8.07 3.93 -10.33
N VAL A 167 9.07 3.28 -10.91
CA VAL A 167 10.41 3.17 -10.33
C VAL A 167 11.25 4.32 -10.89
N VAL A 168 11.63 5.27 -10.04
CA VAL A 168 12.35 6.47 -10.46
C VAL A 168 13.81 6.35 -10.06
N ALA A 169 14.67 6.21 -11.08
CA ALA A 169 16.11 6.19 -10.94
C ALA A 169 16.72 7.59 -11.07
N GLY A 170 17.91 7.77 -10.51
CA GLY A 170 18.60 9.07 -10.41
C GLY A 170 18.86 9.46 -8.96
N ARG A 171 19.81 10.38 -8.76
CA ARG A 171 20.17 10.87 -7.42
C ARG A 171 19.11 11.81 -6.87
N ASP A 172 18.93 11.81 -5.56
CA ASP A 172 17.98 12.68 -4.85
C ASP A 172 18.30 14.19 -4.99
N ASP A 173 19.57 14.54 -5.13
CA ASP A 173 20.05 15.91 -5.30
C ASP A 173 19.96 16.42 -6.75
N ASP A 174 19.64 15.55 -7.72
CA ASP A 174 19.45 15.91 -9.11
C ASP A 174 18.06 16.51 -9.33
N GLN A 175 18.01 17.71 -9.91
CA GLN A 175 16.78 18.41 -10.24
C GLN A 175 15.85 17.60 -11.15
N ARG A 176 16.39 16.88 -12.14
CA ARG A 176 15.60 16.05 -13.06
C ARG A 176 14.94 14.88 -12.34
N THR A 177 15.63 14.25 -11.40
CA THR A 177 15.04 13.18 -10.58
C THR A 177 13.88 13.72 -9.74
N ARG A 178 14.05 14.90 -9.13
CA ARG A 178 12.99 15.55 -8.34
C ARG A 178 11.77 15.89 -9.19
N GLU A 179 11.97 16.38 -10.40
CA GLU A 179 10.89 16.65 -11.37
C GLU A 179 10.14 15.38 -11.79
N LEU A 180 10.86 14.28 -12.04
CA LEU A 180 10.25 12.98 -12.37
C LEU A 180 9.43 12.41 -11.20
N LEU A 181 9.96 12.46 -9.97
CA LEU A 181 9.23 12.06 -8.77
C LEU A 181 7.97 12.88 -8.57
N ALA A 182 8.07 14.22 -8.73
CA ALA A 182 6.92 15.12 -8.62
C ALA A 182 5.86 14.82 -9.71
N ALA A 183 6.28 14.56 -10.95
CA ALA A 183 5.38 14.20 -12.03
C ALA A 183 4.63 12.89 -11.74
N CYS A 184 5.32 11.86 -11.21
CA CYS A 184 4.69 10.60 -10.83
C CYS A 184 3.70 10.79 -9.68
N ARG A 185 4.07 11.56 -8.64
CA ARG A 185 3.23 11.82 -7.45
C ARG A 185 1.99 12.66 -7.73
N ARG A 186 2.01 13.48 -8.79
CA ARG A 186 0.84 14.25 -9.26
C ARG A 186 -0.18 13.41 -10.03
N SER A 187 0.13 12.14 -10.31
CA SER A 187 -0.78 11.23 -10.98
C SER A 187 -2.06 11.03 -10.17
N TRP A 188 -3.20 10.94 -10.86
CA TRP A 188 -4.48 10.61 -10.27
C TRP A 188 -4.74 9.09 -10.23
N LEU A 189 -3.81 8.27 -10.74
CA LEU A 189 -3.98 6.81 -10.78
C LEU A 189 -3.92 6.24 -9.36
N PRO A 190 -5.04 5.70 -8.83
CA PRO A 190 -5.18 5.40 -7.40
C PRO A 190 -4.28 4.25 -6.93
N ASN A 191 -3.82 3.39 -7.85
CA ASN A 191 -2.99 2.23 -7.55
C ASN A 191 -1.49 2.44 -7.87
N LEU A 192 -1.08 3.63 -8.32
CA LEU A 192 0.32 3.90 -8.64
C LEU A 192 1.18 3.92 -7.37
N ALA A 193 2.15 3.01 -7.31
CA ALA A 193 3.23 3.06 -6.31
C ALA A 193 4.44 3.82 -6.88
N VAL A 194 4.98 4.80 -6.14
CA VAL A 194 6.16 5.56 -6.59
C VAL A 194 7.38 5.17 -5.76
N VAL A 195 8.38 4.57 -6.40
CA VAL A 195 9.57 4.01 -5.72
C VAL A 195 10.84 4.76 -6.16
N PRO A 196 11.41 5.62 -5.30
CA PRO A 196 12.72 6.23 -5.56
C PRO A 196 13.84 5.20 -5.38
N VAL A 197 14.55 4.89 -6.46
CA VAL A 197 15.62 3.87 -6.45
C VAL A 197 16.73 4.25 -5.48
N GLU A 198 17.15 5.51 -5.44
CA GLU A 198 18.31 5.92 -4.64
C GLU A 198 18.09 5.67 -3.14
N ARG A 199 16.86 5.87 -2.65
CA ARG A 199 16.49 5.62 -1.25
C ARG A 199 16.26 4.15 -0.94
N CYS A 200 15.84 3.37 -1.93
CA CYS A 200 15.36 1.99 -1.73
C CYS A 200 16.33 0.92 -2.24
N ARG A 201 17.47 1.29 -2.85
CA ARG A 201 18.38 0.39 -3.58
C ARG A 201 18.90 -0.82 -2.80
N ASP A 202 18.88 -0.78 -1.48
CA ASP A 202 19.33 -1.87 -0.60
C ASP A 202 18.19 -2.83 -0.21
N ARG A 203 16.95 -2.53 -0.59
CA ARG A 203 15.79 -3.37 -0.30
C ARG A 203 15.63 -4.49 -1.32
N ALA A 204 15.32 -5.67 -0.80
CA ALA A 204 15.01 -6.86 -1.59
C ALA A 204 13.56 -6.82 -2.12
N TRP A 205 13.27 -5.82 -2.96
CA TRP A 205 11.98 -5.65 -3.61
C TRP A 205 12.11 -6.02 -5.10
N ASN A 206 11.20 -6.86 -5.59
CA ASN A 206 11.20 -7.33 -6.97
C ASN A 206 11.08 -6.18 -7.98
N CYS A 207 10.41 -5.08 -7.60
CA CYS A 207 10.30 -3.89 -8.45
C CYS A 207 11.66 -3.20 -8.70
N LEU A 208 12.69 -3.45 -7.88
CA LEU A 208 14.03 -2.87 -8.00
C LEU A 208 15.02 -3.75 -8.77
N GLU A 209 14.68 -5.01 -9.02
CA GLU A 209 15.55 -5.96 -9.73
C GLU A 209 16.01 -5.40 -11.08
N GLY A 210 17.32 -5.42 -11.34
CA GLY A 210 17.91 -4.88 -12.57
C GLY A 210 17.85 -3.36 -12.72
N ARG A 211 17.35 -2.62 -11.72
CA ARG A 211 17.16 -1.15 -11.78
C ARG A 211 18.03 -0.37 -10.79
N THR A 212 18.60 -1.02 -9.78
CA THR A 212 19.42 -0.37 -8.74
C THR A 212 20.71 0.25 -9.27
N ALA A 213 21.26 -0.25 -10.38
CA ALA A 213 22.48 0.29 -10.99
C ALA A 213 22.23 1.50 -11.91
N ILE A 214 20.98 1.88 -12.14
CA ILE A 214 20.64 3.00 -13.03
C ILE A 214 20.95 4.32 -12.32
N SER A 215 21.92 5.07 -12.85
CA SER A 215 22.31 6.38 -12.32
C SER A 215 21.71 7.55 -13.10
N GLU A 216 21.34 7.36 -14.37
CA GLU A 216 20.71 8.42 -15.19
C GLU A 216 19.26 8.65 -14.74
N PRO A 217 18.85 9.91 -14.47
CA PRO A 217 17.48 10.25 -14.12
C PRO A 217 16.46 9.75 -15.14
N GLN A 218 15.61 8.81 -14.73
CA GLN A 218 14.51 8.29 -15.55
C GLN A 218 13.45 7.61 -14.68
N ALA A 219 12.20 7.70 -15.11
CA ALA A 219 11.08 6.98 -14.54
C ALA A 219 10.74 5.75 -15.39
N LEU A 220 10.66 4.59 -14.75
CA LEU A 220 10.25 3.32 -15.33
C LEU A 220 8.85 3.01 -14.81
N ILE A 221 7.84 3.22 -15.66
CA ILE A 221 6.44 2.95 -15.31
C ILE A 221 6.11 1.55 -15.77
N CYS A 222 5.77 0.68 -14.82
CA CYS A 222 5.58 -0.74 -15.03
C CYS A 222 4.14 -1.15 -14.73
N VAL A 223 3.57 -1.91 -15.66
CA VAL A 223 2.22 -2.49 -15.61
C VAL A 223 2.36 -4.00 -15.61
N GLY A 224 1.92 -4.66 -14.54
CA GLY A 224 2.20 -6.07 -14.33
C GLY A 224 3.69 -6.33 -14.18
N LEU A 225 4.26 -7.14 -15.08
CA LEU A 225 5.69 -7.48 -15.11
C LEU A 225 6.46 -6.72 -16.19
N VAL A 226 5.80 -5.83 -16.94
CA VAL A 226 6.36 -5.15 -18.10
C VAL A 226 6.47 -3.66 -17.81
N CYS A 227 7.61 -3.06 -18.14
CA CYS A 227 7.76 -1.61 -18.10
C CYS A 227 7.53 -1.02 -19.49
N LEU A 228 6.85 0.12 -19.53
CA LEU A 228 6.82 0.98 -20.70
C LEU A 228 8.23 1.52 -20.97
N ALA A 229 8.46 2.13 -22.14
CA ALA A 229 9.77 2.75 -22.39
C ALA A 229 10.11 3.79 -21.29
N PRO A 230 11.39 4.04 -20.98
CA PRO A 230 11.74 4.99 -19.93
C PRO A 230 11.26 6.41 -20.24
N ALA A 231 10.82 7.14 -19.22
CA ALA A 231 10.51 8.56 -19.29
C ALA A 231 11.62 9.39 -18.64
N ARG A 232 12.09 10.44 -19.31
CA ARG A 232 13.18 11.33 -18.88
C ARG A 232 12.71 12.77 -18.63
N THR A 233 11.45 13.06 -18.90
CA THR A 233 10.78 14.36 -18.65
C THR A 233 9.41 14.16 -17.99
N ALA A 234 8.87 15.22 -17.39
CA ALA A 234 7.54 15.20 -16.79
C ALA A 234 6.42 14.92 -17.82
N ASP A 235 6.56 15.41 -19.05
CA ASP A 235 5.59 15.17 -20.12
C ASP A 235 5.60 13.72 -20.57
N GLU A 236 6.79 13.10 -20.68
CA GLU A 236 6.91 11.67 -20.97
C GLU A 236 6.31 10.81 -19.84
N VAL A 237 6.48 11.23 -18.58
CA VAL A 237 5.81 10.58 -17.43
C VAL A 237 4.29 10.64 -17.60
N ALA A 238 3.72 11.80 -17.92
CA ALA A 238 2.29 11.94 -18.13
C ALA A 238 1.77 11.07 -19.28
N GLN A 239 2.50 11.01 -20.40
CA GLN A 239 2.16 10.15 -21.53
C GLN A 239 2.15 8.67 -21.13
N ARG A 240 3.15 8.23 -20.36
CA ARG A 240 3.30 6.84 -19.92
C ARG A 240 2.25 6.44 -18.89
N LEU A 241 1.86 7.35 -18.02
CA LEU A 241 0.75 7.13 -17.10
C LEU A 241 -0.58 6.97 -17.86
N ALA A 242 -0.83 7.77 -18.89
CA ALA A 242 -2.01 7.63 -19.74
C ALA A 242 -1.99 6.32 -20.56
N GLU A 243 -0.82 5.86 -21.01
CA GLU A 243 -0.65 4.54 -21.62
C GLU A 243 -0.93 3.40 -20.63
N ALA A 244 -0.39 3.50 -19.41
CA ALA A 244 -0.59 2.52 -18.37
C ALA A 244 -2.07 2.39 -17.97
N GLU A 245 -2.79 3.52 -17.88
CA GLU A 245 -4.23 3.55 -17.62
C GLU A 245 -5.02 2.80 -18.70
N ARG A 246 -4.68 2.99 -19.98
CA ARG A 246 -5.33 2.27 -21.09
C ARG A 246 -4.98 0.79 -21.14
N ALA A 247 -3.78 0.42 -20.67
CA ALA A 247 -3.32 -0.96 -20.60
C ALA A 247 -3.85 -1.73 -19.39
N ALA A 248 -4.39 -1.03 -18.38
CA ALA A 248 -4.98 -1.67 -17.22
C ALA A 248 -6.17 -2.55 -17.68
N PRO A 249 -6.27 -3.80 -17.20
CA PRO A 249 -7.40 -4.66 -17.53
C PRO A 249 -8.69 -3.94 -17.16
N SER A 250 -9.62 -3.78 -18.11
CA SER A 250 -10.96 -3.33 -17.76
C SER A 250 -11.56 -4.33 -16.77
N VAL A 251 -12.13 -3.83 -15.68
CA VAL A 251 -13.01 -4.67 -14.85
C VAL A 251 -14.15 -5.06 -15.79
N PRO A 252 -14.34 -6.36 -16.11
CA PRO A 252 -15.45 -6.74 -16.98
C PRO A 252 -16.73 -6.25 -16.31
N ALA A 253 -17.54 -5.51 -17.07
CA ALA A 253 -18.92 -5.25 -16.67
C ALA A 253 -19.59 -6.62 -16.60
N SER A 254 -19.82 -7.10 -15.38
CA SER A 254 -20.65 -8.27 -15.11
C SER A 254 -22.06 -8.04 -15.62
#